data_AF-A0A4V0I539-F1
#
_entry.id   AF-A0A4V0I539-F1
#
_cell.length_a   1.000
_cell.length_b   1.000
_cell.length_c   1.000
_cell.angle_alpha   90.00
_cell.angle_beta   90.00
_cell.angle_gamma   90.00
#
_symmetry.space_group_name_H-M   'P 1'
#
loop_
_entity.id
_entity.type
_entity.pdbx_description
1 polymer ?
#
loop_
_entity_poly.entity_id
_entity_poly.type
_entity_poly.pdbx_seq_one_letter_code
_entity_poly.pdbx_strand_id
1 'polypeptide(L)'
;MAIAFNKPGSSLAELNAAWPDRLKDAEALLAAGRHGFALATALYALEIRLKVLICVRLELDHLPRAFEIHELDQLLVLAGLSRRVERKPARNVKRNWDQIRLMEAHLNEFRYRADANWTATQVQNMLHQLCNPKNGVITWLGKVR
;
A
#
# COMPACT_ATOMS: atom_id res chain seq x y z
N MET A 1 -12.47 -32.47 19.77
CA MET A 1 -12.27 -31.11 20.30
C MET A 1 -11.89 -30.23 19.12
N ALA A 2 -12.85 -29.50 18.54
CA ALA A 2 -12.63 -28.68 17.35
C ALA A 2 -12.03 -27.33 17.78
N ILE A 3 -10.81 -27.03 17.31
CA ILE A 3 -10.22 -25.70 17.50
C ILE A 3 -10.93 -24.76 16.53
N ALA A 4 -11.81 -23.92 17.03
CA ALA A 4 -12.43 -22.85 16.25
C ALA A 4 -11.36 -21.78 15.94
N PHE A 5 -10.68 -21.91 14.80
CA PHE A 5 -9.85 -20.85 14.21
C PHE A 5 -10.69 -19.81 13.43
N ASN A 6 -11.98 -19.68 13.75
CA ASN A 6 -12.95 -18.88 12.99
C ASN A 6 -12.92 -17.39 13.33
N LYS A 7 -11.75 -16.79 13.59
CA LYS A 7 -11.68 -15.32 13.52
C LYS A 7 -11.36 -14.94 12.07
N PRO A 8 -12.32 -14.38 11.32
CA PRO A 8 -12.03 -13.84 9.99
C PRO A 8 -10.93 -12.78 10.10
N GLY A 9 -10.19 -12.56 9.00
CA GLY A 9 -9.23 -11.45 8.93
C GLY A 9 -9.93 -10.10 9.02
N SER A 10 -9.19 -9.00 8.85
CA SER A 10 -9.75 -7.65 8.91
C SER A 10 -10.97 -7.48 7.98
N SER A 11 -12.01 -6.83 8.49
CA SER A 11 -13.21 -6.55 7.70
C SER A 11 -12.91 -5.53 6.59
N LEU A 12 -13.67 -5.57 5.51
CA LEU A 12 -13.61 -4.58 4.43
C LEU A 12 -13.86 -3.15 4.96
N ALA A 13 -14.74 -3.00 5.95
CA ALA A 13 -15.01 -1.71 6.59
C ALA A 13 -13.77 -1.17 7.32
N GLU A 14 -13.11 -2.01 8.13
CA GLU A 14 -11.87 -1.63 8.83
C GLU A 14 -10.74 -1.31 7.84
N LEU A 15 -10.56 -2.12 6.79
CA LEU A 15 -9.53 -1.89 5.78
C LEU A 15 -9.79 -0.56 5.03
N ASN A 16 -11.04 -0.25 4.71
CA ASN A 16 -11.42 1.01 4.08
C ASN A 16 -11.16 2.24 4.95
N ALA A 17 -11.32 2.12 6.27
CA ALA A 17 -10.97 3.18 7.21
C ALA A 17 -9.45 3.29 7.40
N ALA A 18 -8.74 2.16 7.44
CA ALA A 18 -7.33 2.12 7.78
C ALA A 18 -6.39 2.66 6.68
N TRP A 19 -6.62 2.34 5.39
CA TRP A 19 -5.70 2.78 4.34
C TRP A 19 -5.56 4.31 4.20
N PRO A 20 -6.64 5.14 4.26
CA PRO A 20 -6.47 6.60 4.20
C PRO A 20 -5.86 7.15 5.48
N ASP A 21 -6.12 6.52 6.64
CA ASP A 21 -5.49 6.92 7.89
C ASP A 21 -3.98 6.70 7.86
N ARG A 22 -3.50 5.61 7.24
CA ARG A 22 -2.05 5.42 7.01
C ARG A 22 -1.43 6.51 6.12
N LEU A 23 -2.16 7.08 5.16
CA LEU A 23 -1.65 8.24 4.39
C LEU A 23 -1.53 9.49 5.27
N LYS A 24 -2.56 9.79 6.08
CA LYS A 24 -2.53 10.92 7.02
C LYS A 24 -1.41 10.76 8.04
N ASP A 25 -1.22 9.54 8.56
CA ASP A 25 -0.13 9.21 9.48
C ASP A 25 1.23 9.45 8.83
N ALA A 26 1.42 9.05 7.56
CA ALA A 26 2.66 9.30 6.83
C ALA A 26 2.93 10.81 6.64
N GLU A 27 1.90 11.61 6.36
CA GLU A 27 2.00 13.06 6.27
C GLU A 27 2.34 13.71 7.62
N ALA A 28 1.72 13.25 8.71
CA ALA A 28 2.00 13.72 10.06
C ALA A 28 3.45 13.38 10.48
N LEU A 29 3.93 12.18 10.16
CA LEU A 29 5.30 11.75 10.42
C LEU A 29 6.32 12.54 9.60
N LEU A 30 5.99 12.88 8.35
CA LEU A 30 6.81 13.80 7.53
C LEU A 30 6.92 15.17 8.20
N ALA A 31 5.80 15.75 8.65
CA ALA A 31 5.79 17.04 9.33
C ALA A 31 6.58 17.02 10.65
N ALA A 32 6.63 15.88 11.33
CA ALA A 32 7.41 15.66 12.54
C ALA A 32 8.89 15.29 12.31
N GLY A 33 9.34 15.22 11.05
CA GLY A 33 10.72 14.84 10.72
C GLY A 33 11.06 13.39 11.08
N ARG A 34 10.08 12.47 10.96
CA ARG A 34 10.23 11.02 11.20
C ARG A 34 10.13 10.26 9.88
N HIS A 35 11.13 10.44 9.03
CA HIS A 35 11.08 10.09 7.62
C HIS A 35 11.04 8.58 7.34
N GLY A 36 11.84 7.78 8.06
CA GLY A 36 11.85 6.32 7.89
C GLY A 36 10.48 5.75 8.19
N PHE A 37 9.90 6.12 9.33
CA PHE A 37 8.58 5.62 9.68
C PHE A 37 7.47 6.20 8.78
N ALA A 38 7.60 7.43 8.28
CA ALA A 38 6.70 7.97 7.26
C ALA A 38 6.69 7.14 5.97
N LEU A 39 7.87 6.70 5.48
CA LEU A 39 7.98 5.81 4.31
C LEU A 39 7.31 4.46 4.56
N ALA A 40 7.57 3.83 5.71
CA ALA A 40 6.93 2.57 6.08
C ALA A 40 5.40 2.70 6.12
N THR A 41 4.91 3.80 6.68
CA THR A 41 3.47 4.06 6.83
C THR A 41 2.80 4.32 5.48
N ALA A 42 3.47 5.03 4.57
CA ALA A 42 3.01 5.21 3.20
C ALA A 42 2.92 3.87 2.43
N LEU A 43 3.87 2.95 2.63
CA LEU A 43 3.81 1.60 2.05
C LEU A 43 2.64 0.79 2.62
N TYR A 44 2.37 0.87 3.92
CA TYR A 44 1.21 0.22 4.51
C TYR A 44 -0.11 0.74 3.95
N ALA A 45 -0.22 2.03 3.65
CA ALA A 45 -1.40 2.58 3.00
C ALA A 45 -1.67 1.88 1.65
N LEU A 46 -0.63 1.70 0.83
CA LEU A 46 -0.75 1.00 -0.44
C LEU A 46 -1.10 -0.49 -0.26
N GLU A 47 -0.44 -1.17 0.68
CA GLU A 47 -0.70 -2.58 0.99
C GLU A 47 -2.18 -2.79 1.39
N ILE A 48 -2.69 -2.01 2.34
CA ILE A 48 -4.07 -2.08 2.79
C ILE A 48 -5.03 -1.75 1.64
N ARG A 49 -4.69 -0.76 0.80
CA ARG A 49 -5.51 -0.40 -0.36
C ARG A 49 -5.63 -1.54 -1.37
N LEU A 50 -4.56 -2.31 -1.59
CA LEU A 50 -4.62 -3.51 -2.44
C LEU A 50 -5.50 -4.59 -1.80
N LYS A 51 -5.42 -4.78 -0.48
CA LYS A 51 -6.29 -5.70 0.27
C LYS A 51 -7.76 -5.32 0.16
N VAL A 52 -8.10 -4.03 0.24
CA VAL A 52 -9.46 -3.52 -0.05
C VAL A 52 -9.90 -3.95 -1.45
N LEU A 53 -9.06 -3.79 -2.46
CA LEU A 53 -9.40 -4.15 -3.83
C LEU A 53 -9.58 -5.65 -4.04
N ILE A 54 -8.82 -6.49 -3.34
CA ILE A 54 -9.02 -7.94 -3.34
C ILE A 54 -10.41 -8.26 -2.80
N CYS A 55 -10.78 -7.72 -1.63
CA CYS A 55 -12.10 -7.92 -1.05
C CYS A 55 -13.23 -7.45 -1.98
N VAL A 56 -13.12 -6.24 -2.54
CA VAL A 56 -14.14 -5.67 -3.44
C VAL A 56 -14.32 -6.52 -4.70
N ARG A 57 -13.23 -7.02 -5.31
CA ARG A 57 -13.31 -7.80 -6.56
C ARG A 57 -13.81 -9.22 -6.37
N LEU A 58 -13.58 -9.78 -5.19
CA LEU A 58 -14.00 -11.13 -4.84
C LEU A 58 -15.31 -11.14 -4.05
N GLU A 59 -15.95 -9.97 -3.88
CA GLU A 59 -17.20 -9.79 -3.14
C GLU A 59 -17.12 -10.33 -1.69
N LEU A 60 -16.02 -10.00 -1.00
CA LEU A 60 -15.73 -10.47 0.37
C LEU A 60 -15.92 -9.35 1.40
N ASP A 61 -16.65 -9.65 2.47
CA ASP A 61 -16.80 -8.75 3.62
C ASP A 61 -15.58 -8.73 4.55
N HIS A 62 -14.75 -9.77 4.49
CA HIS A 62 -13.53 -9.91 5.29
C HIS A 62 -12.38 -10.40 4.42
N LEU A 63 -11.17 -9.94 4.72
CA LEU A 63 -9.98 -10.47 4.07
C LEU A 63 -9.73 -11.91 4.56
N PRO A 64 -9.69 -12.91 3.66
CA PRO A 64 -9.29 -14.26 4.05
C PRO A 64 -7.86 -14.26 4.58
N ARG A 65 -7.58 -15.07 5.60
CA ARG A 65 -6.22 -15.21 6.16
C ARG A 65 -5.16 -15.55 5.10
N ALA A 66 -5.53 -16.31 4.08
CA ALA A 66 -4.65 -16.63 2.96
C ALA A 66 -4.18 -15.39 2.17
N PHE A 67 -4.89 -14.26 2.27
CA PHE A 67 -4.56 -12.99 1.62
C PHE A 67 -3.97 -11.96 2.61
N GLU A 68 -3.67 -12.34 3.86
CA GLU A 68 -2.94 -11.52 4.84
C GLU A 68 -1.42 -11.49 4.58
N ILE A 69 -1.03 -11.53 3.32
CA ILE A 69 0.35 -11.36 2.87
C ILE A 69 0.71 -9.86 2.79
N HIS A 70 2.00 -9.53 2.67
CA HIS A 70 2.47 -8.14 2.72
C HIS A 70 3.19 -7.69 1.44
N GLU A 71 3.54 -8.63 0.57
CA GLU A 71 4.29 -8.41 -0.65
C GLU A 71 3.41 -7.74 -1.71
N LEU A 72 3.78 -6.51 -2.11
CA LEU A 72 2.95 -5.68 -2.98
C LEU A 72 2.66 -6.32 -4.34
N ASP A 73 3.63 -7.03 -4.91
CA ASP A 73 3.45 -7.73 -6.19
C ASP A 73 2.42 -8.84 -6.11
N GLN A 74 2.47 -9.64 -5.04
CA GLN A 74 1.53 -10.75 -4.84
C GLN A 74 0.12 -10.19 -4.62
N LEU A 75 0.00 -9.11 -3.83
CA LEU A 75 -1.27 -8.40 -3.64
C LEU A 75 -1.80 -7.81 -4.96
N LEU A 76 -0.93 -7.28 -5.82
CA LEU A 76 -1.32 -6.77 -7.14
C LEU A 76 -1.81 -7.89 -8.07
N VAL A 77 -1.19 -9.07 -8.00
CA VAL A 77 -1.63 -10.28 -8.71
C VAL A 77 -3.00 -10.74 -8.19
N LEU A 78 -3.17 -10.87 -6.88
CA LEU A 78 -4.44 -11.26 -6.25
C LEU A 78 -5.56 -10.26 -6.54
N ALA A 79 -5.23 -8.97 -6.65
CA ALA A 79 -6.18 -7.93 -7.06
C ALA A 79 -6.53 -7.98 -8.56
N GLY A 80 -5.93 -8.88 -9.35
CA GLY A 80 -6.15 -9.01 -10.80
C GLY A 80 -5.56 -7.86 -11.61
N LEU A 81 -4.58 -7.13 -11.08
CA LEU A 81 -4.08 -5.88 -11.66
C LEU A 81 -2.69 -5.98 -12.30
N SER A 82 -1.97 -7.09 -12.10
CA SER A 82 -0.60 -7.28 -12.61
C SER A 82 -0.49 -7.01 -14.12
N ARG A 83 -1.39 -7.57 -14.94
CA ARG A 83 -1.38 -7.30 -16.39
C ARG A 83 -1.85 -5.90 -16.76
N ARG A 84 -2.60 -5.20 -15.91
CA ARG A 84 -3.12 -3.85 -16.20
C ARG A 84 -2.06 -2.78 -15.99
N VAL A 85 -1.20 -2.93 -14.98
CA VAL A 85 -0.11 -1.97 -14.72
C VAL A 85 0.94 -1.98 -15.84
N GLU A 86 1.14 -3.14 -16.49
CA GLU A 86 2.09 -3.29 -17.61
C GLU A 86 1.63 -2.63 -18.93
N ARG A 87 0.35 -2.29 -19.07
CA ARG A 87 -0.18 -1.78 -20.34
C ARG A 87 0.21 -0.32 -20.57
N LYS A 88 0.37 0.07 -21.84
CA LYS A 88 0.73 1.44 -22.27
C LYS A 88 -0.06 2.57 -21.59
N PRO A 89 -1.40 2.48 -21.39
CA PRO A 89 -2.16 3.53 -20.69
C PRO A 89 -1.70 3.77 -19.24
N ALA A 90 -1.10 2.77 -18.61
CA ALA A 90 -0.60 2.82 -17.24
C ALA A 90 0.91 3.12 -17.15
N ARG A 91 1.62 3.45 -18.25
CA ARG A 91 3.10 3.59 -18.26
C ARG A 91 3.65 4.48 -17.13
N ASN A 92 3.02 5.62 -16.87
CA ASN A 92 3.48 6.53 -15.80
C ASN A 92 3.17 5.97 -14.40
N VAL A 93 2.03 5.28 -14.25
CA VAL A 93 1.67 4.58 -13.01
C VAL A 93 2.65 3.44 -12.77
N LYS A 94 3.00 2.67 -13.80
CA LYS A 94 4.01 1.62 -13.73
C LYS A 94 5.36 2.16 -13.28
N ARG A 95 5.81 3.29 -13.85
CA ARG A 95 7.05 3.93 -13.40
C ARG A 95 7.00 4.28 -11.91
N ASN A 96 5.90 4.84 -11.43
CA ASN A 96 5.72 5.13 -10.01
C ASN A 96 5.69 3.86 -9.16
N TRP A 97 4.99 2.82 -9.62
CA TRP A 97 4.94 1.50 -9.00
C TRP A 97 6.33 0.87 -8.86
N ASP A 98 7.12 0.88 -9.94
CA ASP A 98 8.49 0.33 -9.93
C ASP A 98 9.39 1.06 -8.92
N GLN A 99 9.24 2.39 -8.78
CA GLN A 99 9.98 3.16 -7.78
C GLN A 99 9.54 2.84 -6.35
N ILE A 100 8.23 2.68 -6.11
CA ILE A 100 7.70 2.28 -4.80
C ILE A 100 8.23 0.88 -4.42
N ARG A 101 8.28 -0.05 -5.37
CA ARG A 101 8.85 -1.39 -5.15
C ARG A 101 10.32 -1.37 -4.74
N LEU A 102 11.12 -0.47 -5.30
CA LEU A 102 12.51 -0.31 -4.86
C LEU A 102 12.58 0.13 -3.39
N MET A 103 11.62 0.93 -2.93
CA MET A 103 11.53 1.36 -1.53
C MET A 103 10.99 0.27 -0.61
N GLU A 104 10.05 -0.56 -1.07
CA GLU A 104 9.54 -1.72 -0.34
C GLU A 104 10.67 -2.66 0.11
N ALA A 105 11.71 -2.84 -0.71
CA ALA A 105 12.88 -3.65 -0.36
C ALA A 105 13.61 -3.15 0.91
N HIS A 106 13.45 -1.89 1.28
CA HIS A 106 14.04 -1.27 2.47
C HIS A 106 13.06 -1.17 3.65
N LEU A 107 11.89 -1.82 3.59
CA LEU A 107 10.83 -1.69 4.61
C LEU A 107 11.30 -2.02 6.04
N ASN A 108 12.16 -3.02 6.20
CA ASN A 108 12.74 -3.33 7.52
C ASN A 108 13.70 -2.23 7.98
N GLU A 109 14.45 -1.62 7.07
CA GLU A 109 15.37 -0.54 7.41
C GLU A 109 14.62 0.73 7.85
N PHE A 110 13.49 1.03 7.22
CA PHE A 110 12.60 2.12 7.63
C PHE A 110 12.13 2.00 9.09
N ARG A 111 11.94 0.76 9.58
CA ARG A 111 11.44 0.47 10.92
C ARG A 111 12.52 0.41 11.98
N TYR A 112 13.71 -0.09 11.63
CA TYR A 112 14.73 -0.47 12.60
C TYR A 112 16.02 0.33 12.52
N ARG A 113 16.29 1.05 11.42
CA ARG A 113 17.46 1.93 11.33
C ARG A 113 17.11 3.35 11.78
N ALA A 114 18.14 4.08 12.19
CA ALA A 114 18.00 5.48 12.60
C ALA A 114 17.40 6.34 11.48
N ASP A 115 16.57 7.31 11.87
CA ASP A 115 15.85 8.17 10.94
C ASP A 115 16.76 9.04 10.06
N ALA A 116 17.97 9.34 10.54
CA ALA A 116 19.00 10.11 9.82
C ALA A 116 19.41 9.49 8.47
N ASN A 117 19.08 8.22 8.22
CA ASN A 117 19.32 7.55 6.93
C ASN A 117 18.28 7.93 5.86
N TRP A 118 17.22 8.64 6.25
CA TRP A 118 16.07 8.93 5.42
C TRP A 118 15.78 10.43 5.39
N THR A 119 15.24 10.90 4.28
CA THR A 119 15.08 12.33 4.01
C THR A 119 13.62 12.67 3.75
N ALA A 120 13.25 13.93 4.06
CA ALA A 120 11.94 14.47 3.73
C ALA A 120 11.64 14.33 2.22
N THR A 121 12.64 14.54 1.36
CA THR A 121 12.52 14.40 -0.10
C THR A 121 12.10 12.99 -0.52
N GLN A 122 12.64 11.93 0.10
CA GLN A 122 12.23 10.55 -0.19
C GLN A 122 10.76 10.33 0.17
N VAL A 123 10.32 10.83 1.33
CA VAL A 123 8.92 10.72 1.77
C VAL A 123 7.98 11.49 0.82
N GLN A 124 8.34 12.72 0.46
CA GLN A 124 7.57 13.54 -0.47
C GLN A 124 7.45 12.88 -1.84
N ASN A 125 8.54 12.29 -2.35
CA ASN A 125 8.53 11.54 -3.60
C ASN A 125 7.62 10.30 -3.51
N MET A 126 7.69 9.54 -2.42
CA MET A 126 6.81 8.40 -2.16
C MET A 126 5.33 8.83 -2.15
N LEU A 127 4.98 9.85 -1.38
CA LEU A 127 3.62 10.39 -1.33
C LEU A 127 3.14 10.89 -2.70
N HIS A 128 4.02 11.55 -3.46
CA HIS A 128 3.70 11.95 -4.83
C HIS A 128 3.45 10.76 -5.74
N GLN A 129 4.30 9.73 -5.70
CA GLN A 129 4.15 8.50 -6.49
C GLN A 129 2.85 7.75 -6.16
N LEU A 130 2.40 7.80 -4.91
CA LEU A 130 1.16 7.20 -4.46
C LEU A 130 -0.07 8.04 -4.85
N CYS A 131 -0.05 9.34 -4.57
CA CYS A 131 -1.24 10.18 -4.52
C CYS A 131 -1.38 11.16 -5.68
N ASN A 132 -0.40 11.27 -6.59
CA ASN A 132 -0.49 12.18 -7.73
C ASN A 132 -1.85 12.04 -8.48
N PRO A 133 -2.60 13.12 -8.73
CA PRO A 133 -3.95 13.04 -9.31
C PRO A 133 -4.02 12.41 -10.72
N LYS A 134 -2.91 12.49 -11.47
CA LYS A 134 -2.81 12.01 -12.84
C LYS A 134 -2.24 10.60 -12.90
N ASN A 135 -1.14 10.35 -12.20
CA ASN A 135 -0.32 9.14 -12.34
C ASN A 135 -0.04 8.42 -11.01
N GLY A 136 -0.65 8.84 -9.90
CA GLY A 136 -0.44 8.22 -8.60
C GLY A 136 -0.96 6.79 -8.58
N VAL A 137 -0.25 5.87 -7.92
CA VAL A 137 -0.67 4.46 -7.84
C VAL A 137 -2.02 4.32 -7.15
N ILE A 138 -2.23 4.91 -5.96
CA ILE A 138 -3.51 4.85 -5.24
C ILE A 138 -4.61 5.53 -6.05
N THR A 139 -4.30 6.66 -6.69
CA THR A 139 -5.22 7.36 -7.59
C THR A 139 -5.66 6.48 -8.76
N TRP A 140 -4.73 5.76 -9.38
CA TRP A 140 -5.02 4.82 -10.46
C TRP A 140 -5.85 3.64 -9.96
N LEU A 141 -5.52 3.07 -8.78
CA LEU A 141 -6.28 2.02 -8.10
C LEU A 141 -7.75 2.40 -7.87
N GLY A 142 -8.06 3.69 -7.66
CA GLY A 142 -9.44 4.18 -7.56
C GLY A 142 -10.21 4.23 -8.88
N LYS A 143 -9.51 4.23 -10.02
CA LYS A 143 -10.09 4.31 -11.37
C LYS A 143 -10.21 2.95 -12.04
N VAL A 144 -9.34 2.01 -11.66
CA VAL A 144 -9.42 0.64 -12.14
C VAL A 144 -10.50 -0.12 -11.38
N ARG A 145 -11.71 -0.10 -11.93
CA ARG A 145 -12.73 -1.12 -11.65
C ARG A 145 -12.34 -2.37 -12.45
#